data_AF-A0A8T2RL11-F1
#
_entry.id   AF-A0A8T2RL11-F1
#
_cell.length_a   1.000
_cell.length_b   1.000
_cell.length_c   1.000
_cell.angle_alpha   90.00
_cell.angle_beta   90.00
_cell.angle_gamma   90.00
#
_symmetry.space_group_name_H-M   'P 1'
#
loop_
_entity.id
_entity.type
_entity.pdbx_description
1 polymer ?
#
loop_
_entity_poly.entity_id
_entity_poly.type
_entity_poly.pdbx_seq_one_letter_code
_entity_poly.pdbx_strand_id
1 'polypeptide(L)'
;MAVPEAKAVLTSEPLPATDQLPLPPPDGASPPKTPAVTAPLTEVDRAMQRISGIKNVQGLIIVDKDGTILRSTFTDDNVTTNYATHVVGLATMARSSIRELDNQTELQMLRVRSETHEFVIVPEAQFTLIVGQALKDPVIEEKDEEASLDNESIE
;
A
#
# COMPACT_ATOMS: atom_id res chain seq x y z
N MET A 1 21.32 -72.57 1.55
CA MET A 1 22.56 -73.22 2.05
C MET A 1 23.68 -72.81 1.10
N ALA A 2 24.78 -72.33 1.66
CA ALA A 2 26.06 -71.95 1.03
C ALA A 2 26.14 -70.62 0.23
N VAL A 3 26.83 -69.66 0.87
CA VAL A 3 27.56 -68.53 0.29
C VAL A 3 28.76 -69.08 -0.51
N PRO A 4 29.32 -68.32 -1.47
CA PRO A 4 30.71 -67.94 -1.27
C PRO A 4 31.04 -66.50 -1.69
N GLU A 5 31.91 -65.89 -0.88
CA GLU A 5 32.59 -64.61 -1.07
C GLU A 5 33.66 -64.70 -2.16
N ALA A 6 33.90 -63.58 -2.85
CA ALA A 6 35.18 -63.29 -3.50
C ALA A 6 35.58 -61.85 -3.20
N LYS A 7 36.81 -61.71 -2.72
CA LYS A 7 37.44 -60.52 -2.14
C LYS A 7 38.54 -60.02 -3.09
N ALA A 8 38.61 -58.72 -3.35
CA ALA A 8 39.76 -58.02 -3.92
C ALA A 8 39.75 -56.57 -3.33
N VAL A 9 40.62 -56.22 -2.37
CA VAL A 9 42.00 -55.71 -2.50
C VAL A 9 42.03 -54.36 -3.24
N LEU A 10 42.08 -53.23 -2.48
CA LEU A 10 43.25 -52.34 -2.28
C LEU A 10 43.69 -51.65 -3.59
N THR A 11 43.69 -50.31 -3.76
CA THR A 11 44.57 -49.34 -3.08
C THR A 11 44.29 -47.90 -3.59
N SER A 12 44.47 -46.90 -2.70
CA SER A 12 44.86 -45.47 -2.87
C SER A 12 44.04 -44.55 -3.80
N GLU A 13 43.64 -43.34 -3.40
CA GLU A 13 44.49 -42.24 -2.90
C GLU A 13 43.73 -41.27 -1.94
N PRO A 14 44.46 -40.51 -1.10
CA PRO A 14 43.91 -39.72 0.00
C PRO A 14 43.82 -38.22 -0.33
N LEU A 15 42.88 -37.47 0.26
CA LEU A 15 43.03 -36.02 0.53
C LEU A 15 42.18 -35.60 1.75
N PRO A 16 42.54 -34.51 2.44
CA PRO A 16 42.68 -34.53 3.89
C PRO A 16 41.64 -33.72 4.68
N ALA A 17 41.63 -34.01 5.98
CA ALA A 17 41.38 -33.14 7.12
C ALA A 17 40.11 -32.29 7.13
N THR A 18 39.19 -32.75 7.98
CA THR A 18 38.10 -32.01 8.64
C THR A 18 38.48 -30.56 8.97
N ASP A 19 37.95 -29.62 8.18
CA ASP A 19 37.89 -28.23 8.57
C ASP A 19 36.67 -28.02 9.47
N GLN A 20 37.01 -27.60 10.68
CA GLN A 20 36.23 -27.39 11.86
C GLN A 20 35.09 -26.38 11.61
N LEU A 21 33.83 -26.75 11.89
CA LEU A 21 32.75 -25.78 12.03
C LEU A 21 33.12 -24.76 13.12
N PRO A 22 33.19 -23.44 12.83
CA PRO A 22 33.33 -22.44 13.88
C PRO A 22 32.02 -22.32 14.66
N LEU A 23 32.14 -22.29 15.98
CA LEU A 23 31.09 -22.06 16.96
C LEU A 23 30.30 -20.76 16.69
N PRO A 24 29.00 -20.69 17.03
CA PRO A 24 28.28 -19.41 17.02
C PRO A 24 28.83 -18.47 18.11
N PRO A 25 28.90 -17.15 17.85
CA PRO A 25 29.35 -16.18 18.86
C PRO A 25 28.34 -16.08 20.01
N PRO A 26 28.80 -15.93 21.27
CA PRO A 26 27.94 -15.56 22.39
C PRO A 26 27.82 -14.03 22.43
N ASP A 27 26.75 -13.45 21.93
CA ASP A 27 26.53 -12.00 22.04
C ASP A 27 25.17 -11.67 22.67
N GLY A 28 25.20 -11.54 23.99
CA GLY A 28 24.33 -10.62 24.71
C GLY A 28 24.80 -9.19 24.46
N ALA A 29 24.43 -8.64 23.32
CA ALA A 29 24.57 -7.23 23.01
C ALA A 29 23.26 -6.73 22.39
N SER A 30 22.59 -5.82 23.09
CA SER A 30 21.46 -5.07 22.57
C SER A 30 21.81 -4.50 21.19
N PRO A 31 20.95 -4.60 20.16
CA PRO A 31 21.19 -3.86 18.94
C PRO A 31 21.17 -2.36 19.28
N PRO A 32 22.26 -1.60 19.02
CA PRO A 32 22.17 -0.15 19.03
C PRO A 32 21.20 0.29 17.93
N LYS A 33 20.40 1.33 18.25
CA LYS A 33 19.55 2.06 17.31
C LYS A 33 20.31 2.38 16.03
N THR A 34 20.03 1.66 14.96
CA THR A 34 20.30 2.15 13.60
C THR A 34 19.04 2.87 13.13
N PRO A 35 19.11 4.16 12.75
CA PRO A 35 17.96 4.87 12.23
C PRO A 35 17.46 4.15 10.99
N ALA A 36 16.13 4.02 10.90
CA ALA A 36 15.45 3.59 9.70
C ALA A 36 16.10 4.28 8.48
N VAL A 37 16.62 3.48 7.55
CA VAL A 37 17.07 3.94 6.25
C VAL A 37 15.87 4.66 5.63
N THR A 38 15.85 5.98 5.76
CA THR A 38 14.87 6.84 5.15
C THR A 38 15.23 6.84 3.68
N ALA A 39 14.68 5.89 2.92
CA ALA A 39 14.72 5.95 1.47
C ALA A 39 14.26 7.36 1.05
N PRO A 40 14.94 8.03 0.12
CA PRO A 40 14.49 9.34 -0.33
C PRO A 40 13.10 9.15 -0.93
N LEU A 41 12.08 9.72 -0.28
CA LEU A 41 10.71 9.73 -0.80
C LEU A 41 10.77 10.21 -2.25
N THR A 42 10.27 9.37 -3.16
CA THR A 42 10.20 9.70 -4.58
C THR A 42 9.36 10.95 -4.76
N GLU A 43 9.53 11.67 -5.86
CA GLU A 43 8.73 12.87 -6.14
C GLU A 43 7.22 12.58 -6.10
N VAL A 44 6.83 11.40 -6.58
CA VAL A 44 5.46 10.88 -6.51
C VAL A 44 5.01 10.71 -5.06
N ASP A 45 5.81 10.07 -4.22
CA ASP A 45 5.49 9.90 -2.79
C ASP A 45 5.31 11.25 -2.07
N ARG A 46 6.16 12.24 -2.38
CA ARG A 46 6.03 13.59 -1.82
C ARG A 46 4.76 14.29 -2.27
N ALA A 47 4.41 14.18 -3.56
CA ALA A 47 3.17 14.74 -4.10
C ALA A 47 1.94 14.09 -3.48
N MET A 48 1.93 12.76 -3.36
CA MET A 48 0.88 12.00 -2.72
C MET A 48 0.71 12.45 -1.26
N GLN A 49 1.81 12.55 -0.50
CA GLN A 49 1.77 12.99 0.90
C GLN A 49 1.27 14.44 1.04
N ARG A 50 1.59 15.32 0.10
CA ARG A 50 1.08 16.70 0.07
C ARG A 50 -0.43 16.76 -0.13
N ILE A 51 -0.97 15.90 -1.01
CA ILE A 51 -2.42 15.83 -1.28
C ILE A 51 -3.15 15.18 -0.12
N SER A 52 -2.62 14.08 0.43
CA SER A 52 -3.18 13.42 1.62
C SER A 52 -3.18 14.31 2.87
N GLY A 53 -2.28 15.30 2.95
CA GLY A 53 -2.25 16.28 4.03
C GLY A 53 -3.33 17.38 3.95
N ILE A 54 -4.12 17.44 2.87
CA ILE A 54 -5.21 18.39 2.73
C ILE A 54 -6.39 17.92 3.58
N LYS A 55 -7.00 18.84 4.33
CA LYS A 55 -8.22 18.55 5.11
C LYS A 55 -9.29 17.91 4.21
N ASN A 56 -9.92 16.86 4.72
CA ASN A 56 -11.00 16.11 4.07
C ASN A 56 -10.56 15.17 2.92
N VAL A 57 -9.27 15.05 2.61
CA VAL A 57 -8.79 14.00 1.69
C VAL A 57 -8.76 12.66 2.42
N GLN A 58 -9.59 11.71 1.99
CA GLN A 58 -9.62 10.36 2.53
C GLN A 58 -8.53 9.49 1.90
N GLY A 59 -8.28 9.67 0.60
CA GLY A 59 -7.25 8.94 -0.11
C GLY A 59 -7.16 9.31 -1.58
N LEU A 60 -6.16 8.75 -2.25
CA LEU A 60 -5.94 8.94 -3.67
C LEU A 60 -5.56 7.62 -4.35
N ILE A 61 -5.87 7.52 -5.64
CA ILE A 61 -5.63 6.35 -6.48
C ILE A 61 -5.02 6.87 -7.79
N ILE A 62 -3.96 6.21 -8.23
CA ILE A 62 -3.34 6.43 -9.53
C ILE A 62 -3.62 5.20 -10.38
N VAL A 63 -4.26 5.40 -11.51
CA VAL A 63 -4.63 4.34 -12.46
C VAL A 63 -3.92 4.59 -13.78
N ASP A 64 -3.41 3.54 -14.43
CA ASP A 64 -2.87 3.61 -15.79
C ASP A 64 -4.00 3.80 -16.82
N LYS A 65 -3.66 4.14 -18.07
CA LYS A 65 -4.59 4.21 -19.20
C LYS A 65 -5.37 2.90 -19.44
N ASP A 66 -4.77 1.76 -19.05
CA ASP A 66 -5.35 0.43 -19.21
C ASP A 66 -6.27 0.04 -18.04
N GLY A 67 -6.47 0.94 -17.07
CA GLY A 67 -7.34 0.71 -15.92
C GLY A 67 -6.69 -0.06 -14.77
N THR A 68 -5.38 -0.31 -14.84
CA THR A 68 -4.62 -0.97 -13.76
C THR A 68 -4.27 0.03 -12.67
N ILE A 69 -4.54 -0.30 -11.42
CA ILE A 69 -4.18 0.54 -10.27
C ILE A 69 -2.67 0.45 -10.06
N LEU A 70 -1.98 1.58 -10.25
CA LEU A 70 -0.53 1.69 -10.04
C LEU A 70 -0.20 1.92 -8.57
N ARG A 71 -0.98 2.78 -7.91
CA ARG A 71 -0.86 3.09 -6.48
C ARG A 71 -2.17 3.51 -5.87
N SER A 72 -2.36 3.21 -4.59
CA SER A 72 -3.50 3.64 -3.78
C SER A 72 -3.02 3.98 -2.37
N THR A 73 -3.63 4.98 -1.75
CA THR A 73 -3.46 5.27 -0.31
C THR A 73 -4.62 4.75 0.54
N PHE A 74 -5.61 4.09 -0.07
CA PHE A 74 -6.73 3.50 0.64
C PHE A 74 -6.29 2.17 1.27
N THR A 75 -6.74 1.91 2.49
CA THR A 75 -6.43 0.67 3.22
C THR A 75 -7.24 -0.53 2.72
N ASP A 76 -8.37 -0.29 2.05
CA ASP A 76 -9.27 -1.34 1.55
C ASP A 76 -9.16 -1.46 0.03
N ASP A 77 -8.66 -2.62 -0.42
CA ASP A 77 -8.45 -2.93 -1.84
C ASP A 77 -9.78 -3.11 -2.61
N ASN A 78 -10.83 -3.61 -1.95
CA ASN A 78 -12.14 -3.78 -2.59
C ASN A 78 -12.78 -2.43 -2.89
N VAL A 79 -12.71 -1.52 -1.92
CA VAL A 79 -13.20 -0.14 -2.08
C VAL A 79 -12.40 0.58 -3.16
N THR A 80 -11.07 0.44 -3.13
CA THR A 80 -10.17 1.02 -4.16
C THR A 80 -10.55 0.54 -5.56
N THR A 81 -10.75 -0.77 -5.74
CA THR A 81 -11.08 -1.37 -7.04
C THR A 81 -12.45 -0.91 -7.54
N ASN A 82 -13.45 -0.84 -6.67
CA ASN A 82 -14.78 -0.34 -7.02
C ASN A 82 -14.74 1.14 -7.43
N TYR A 83 -14.01 1.98 -6.68
CA TYR A 83 -13.84 3.38 -7.03
C TYR A 83 -13.11 3.53 -8.36
N ALA A 84 -11.98 2.85 -8.55
CA ALA A 84 -11.24 2.90 -9.81
C ALA A 84 -12.14 2.53 -11.00
N THR A 85 -12.89 1.43 -10.91
CA THR A 85 -13.75 0.95 -11.99
C THR A 85 -14.85 1.94 -12.35
N HIS A 86 -15.63 2.41 -11.36
CA HIS A 86 -16.75 3.32 -11.62
C HIS A 86 -16.28 4.71 -12.05
N VAL A 87 -15.23 5.23 -11.41
CA VAL A 87 -14.72 6.57 -11.67
C VAL A 87 -14.03 6.65 -13.04
N VAL A 88 -13.24 5.64 -13.42
CA VAL A 88 -12.62 5.58 -14.75
C VAL A 88 -13.68 5.44 -15.84
N GLY A 89 -14.73 4.64 -15.60
CA GLY A 89 -15.87 4.54 -16.50
C GLY A 89 -16.56 5.90 -16.72
N LEU A 90 -16.84 6.62 -15.64
CA LEU A 90 -17.42 7.98 -15.69
C LEU A 90 -16.53 8.97 -16.46
N ALA A 91 -15.22 8.98 -16.20
CA ALA A 91 -14.28 9.85 -16.89
C ALA A 91 -14.20 9.54 -18.39
N THR A 92 -14.25 8.25 -18.75
CA THR A 92 -14.25 7.80 -20.15
C THR A 92 -15.51 8.27 -20.87
N MET A 93 -16.68 8.09 -20.25
CA MET A 93 -17.95 8.57 -20.82
C MET A 93 -17.96 10.08 -20.97
N ALA A 94 -17.53 10.82 -19.94
CA ALA A 94 -17.46 12.28 -19.98
C ALA A 94 -16.51 12.77 -21.08
N ARG A 95 -15.35 12.14 -21.25
CA ARG A 95 -14.40 12.45 -22.32
C ARG A 95 -15.00 12.21 -23.70
N SER A 96 -15.71 11.08 -23.88
CA SER A 96 -16.39 10.77 -25.15
C SER A 96 -17.48 11.79 -25.45
N SER A 97 -18.33 12.15 -24.49
CA SER A 97 -19.38 13.16 -24.68
C SER A 97 -18.83 14.54 -25.00
N ILE A 98 -17.72 14.96 -24.38
CA ILE A 98 -17.06 16.24 -24.73
C ILE A 98 -16.55 16.20 -26.17
N ARG A 99 -15.91 15.09 -26.58
CA ARG A 99 -15.40 14.92 -27.96
C ARG A 99 -16.49 14.87 -29.02
N GLU A 100 -17.67 14.38 -28.67
CA GLU A 100 -18.85 14.39 -29.55
C GLU A 100 -19.38 15.81 -29.77
N LEU A 101 -19.21 16.70 -28.79
CA LEU A 101 -19.63 18.11 -28.88
C LEU A 101 -18.58 18.98 -29.58
N ASP A 102 -17.31 18.83 -29.22
CA ASP A 102 -16.18 19.55 -29.80
C ASP A 102 -14.90 18.70 -29.71
N ASN A 103 -14.24 18.48 -30.85
CA ASN A 103 -13.01 17.69 -30.91
C ASN A 103 -11.75 18.47 -30.50
N GLN A 104 -11.84 19.78 -30.32
CA GLN A 104 -10.72 20.62 -29.90
C GLN A 104 -10.58 20.70 -28.38
N THR A 105 -11.66 20.46 -27.64
CA THR A 105 -11.69 20.52 -26.18
C THR A 105 -11.31 19.18 -25.55
N GLU A 106 -10.39 19.21 -24.57
CA GLU A 106 -10.02 18.04 -23.78
C GLU A 106 -10.49 18.16 -22.33
N LEU A 107 -10.92 17.02 -21.76
CA LEU A 107 -11.29 16.93 -20.36
C LEU A 107 -10.03 17.05 -19.49
N GLN A 108 -9.88 18.17 -18.78
CA GLN A 108 -8.75 18.38 -17.85
C GLN A 108 -9.06 17.88 -16.43
N MET A 109 -10.29 18.09 -15.97
CA MET A 109 -10.70 17.73 -14.61
C MET A 109 -12.19 17.44 -14.59
N LEU A 110 -12.57 16.41 -13.85
CA LEU A 110 -13.96 16.07 -13.52
C LEU A 110 -14.10 16.01 -12.01
N ARG A 111 -15.02 16.81 -11.46
CA ARG A 111 -15.33 16.85 -10.03
C ARG A 111 -16.74 16.32 -9.82
N VAL A 112 -16.85 15.19 -9.13
CA VAL A 112 -18.12 14.52 -8.83
C VAL A 112 -18.38 14.64 -7.34
N ARG A 113 -19.43 15.37 -6.97
CA ARG A 113 -19.84 15.53 -5.58
C ARG A 113 -21.07 14.67 -5.31
N SER A 114 -21.00 13.90 -4.24
CA SER A 114 -22.11 13.15 -3.65
C SER A 114 -22.43 13.71 -2.26
N GLU A 115 -23.45 13.17 -1.59
CA GLU A 115 -23.83 13.60 -0.23
C GLU A 115 -22.73 13.29 0.81
N THR A 116 -21.99 12.20 0.59
CA THR A 116 -21.02 11.68 1.56
C THR A 116 -19.57 11.81 1.10
N HIS A 117 -19.35 11.84 -0.22
CA HIS A 117 -18.02 11.80 -0.82
C HIS A 117 -17.92 12.80 -1.97
N GLU A 118 -16.70 13.21 -2.26
CA GLU A 118 -16.37 13.96 -3.45
C GLU A 118 -15.15 13.36 -4.12
N PHE A 119 -15.25 13.15 -5.42
CA PHE A 119 -14.19 12.62 -6.26
C PHE A 119 -13.70 13.70 -7.19
N VAL A 120 -12.40 13.98 -7.11
CA VAL A 120 -11.69 14.81 -8.07
C VAL A 120 -10.91 13.89 -8.98
N ILE A 121 -11.17 13.99 -10.28
CA ILE A 121 -10.64 13.10 -11.30
C ILE A 121 -9.88 13.95 -12.29
N VAL A 122 -8.62 13.62 -12.50
CA VAL A 122 -7.74 14.33 -13.44
C VAL A 122 -7.21 13.29 -14.42
N PRO A 123 -7.83 13.15 -15.60
CA PRO A 123 -7.34 12.26 -16.64
C PRO A 123 -6.15 12.90 -17.36
N GLU A 124 -5.00 12.24 -17.32
CA GLU A 124 -3.79 12.60 -18.08
C GLU A 124 -3.58 11.62 -19.25
N ALA A 125 -2.58 11.88 -20.09
CA ALA A 125 -2.31 11.05 -21.27
C ALA A 125 -1.88 9.61 -20.93
N GLN A 126 -1.21 9.42 -19.78
CA GLN A 126 -0.61 8.14 -19.38
C GLN A 126 -1.23 7.56 -18.11
N PHE A 127 -1.85 8.39 -17.27
CA PHE A 127 -2.46 7.94 -16.02
C PHE A 127 -3.70 8.77 -15.73
N THR A 128 -4.55 8.29 -14.83
CA THR A 128 -5.66 9.06 -14.28
C THR A 128 -5.45 9.16 -12.78
N LEU A 129 -5.44 10.39 -12.27
CA LEU A 129 -5.40 10.65 -10.84
C LEU A 129 -6.83 10.76 -10.31
N ILE A 130 -7.12 10.00 -9.27
CA ILE A 130 -8.41 10.02 -8.58
C ILE A 130 -8.14 10.40 -7.14
N VAL A 131 -8.78 11.45 -6.65
CA VAL A 131 -8.71 11.90 -5.25
C VAL A 131 -10.10 11.75 -4.64
N GLY A 132 -10.20 10.95 -3.59
CA GLY A 132 -11.41 10.76 -2.80
C GLY A 132 -11.39 11.63 -1.56
N GLN A 133 -12.42 12.43 -1.39
CA GLN A 133 -12.62 13.32 -0.25
C GLN A 133 -13.90 12.94 0.49
N ALA A 134 -13.85 13.01 1.83
CA ALA A 134 -15.03 12.84 2.66
C ALA A 134 -15.72 14.20 2.81
N LEU A 135 -17.03 14.27 2.51
CA LEU A 135 -17.80 15.51 2.61
C LEU A 135 -18.41 15.74 4.00
N LYS A 136 -18.29 14.77 4.90
CA LYS A 136 -18.64 14.92 6.31
C LYS A 136 -17.46 15.52 7.05
N ASP A 137 -17.71 16.59 7.80
CA ASP A 137 -16.82 16.98 8.88
C ASP A 137 -16.54 15.74 9.73
N PRO A 138 -15.28 15.47 10.13
CA PRO A 138 -15.04 14.47 11.16
C PRO A 138 -15.77 14.98 12.41
N VAL A 139 -16.99 14.49 12.64
CA VAL A 139 -17.61 14.56 13.95
C VAL A 139 -16.64 13.78 14.83
N ILE A 140 -15.82 14.53 15.57
CA ILE A 140 -15.08 14.00 16.69
C ILE A 140 -16.18 13.48 17.61
N GLU A 141 -16.41 12.18 17.59
CA GLU A 141 -17.16 11.55 18.66
C GLU A 141 -16.32 11.78 19.91
N GLU A 142 -16.67 12.82 20.65
CA GLU A 142 -16.23 12.98 22.03
C GLU A 142 -16.74 11.74 22.75
N LYS A 143 -15.83 10.80 22.94
CA LYS A 143 -16.06 9.64 23.77
C LYS A 143 -16.07 10.17 25.20
N ASP A 144 -17.25 10.56 25.67
CA ASP A 144 -17.48 10.87 27.08
C ASP A 144 -17.13 9.63 27.90
N GLU A 145 -15.92 9.66 28.45
CA GLU A 145 -15.42 8.70 29.40
C GLU A 145 -16.10 9.02 30.75
N GLU A 146 -17.37 8.64 30.90
CA GLU A 146 -18.04 8.62 32.21
C GLU A 146 -17.45 7.48 33.05
N ALA A 147 -16.26 7.73 33.60
CA ALA A 147 -15.83 7.10 34.83
C ALA A 147 -16.49 7.86 35.99
N SER A 148 -17.69 7.44 36.41
CA SER A 148 -18.17 7.76 37.76
C SER A 148 -17.97 6.54 38.65
N LEU A 149 -17.04 6.75 39.56
CA LEU A 149 -16.48 5.84 40.54
C LEU A 149 -17.52 5.11 41.38
N ASP A 150 -17.27 3.82 41.57
CA ASP A 150 -17.74 3.05 42.71
C ASP A 150 -17.49 3.84 44.00
N ASN A 151 -18.54 4.26 44.70
CA ASN A 151 -18.41 4.64 46.11
C ASN A 151 -18.98 3.53 46.97
N GLU A 152 -18.11 2.58 47.29
CA GLU A 152 -18.16 1.84 48.54
C GLU A 152 -17.98 2.84 49.70
N SER A 153 -19.04 3.07 50.47
CA SER A 153 -19.03 3.70 51.80
C SER A 153 -20.35 3.24 52.46
N ILE A 154 -20.34 2.16 53.23
CA ILE A 154 -20.09 2.15 54.69
C ILE A 154 -20.95 3.22 55.39
N GLU A 155 -22.18 2.85 55.79
CA GLU A 155 -22.63 2.65 57.19
C GLU A 155 -24.02 2.00 57.23
#